data_AF-A0A357IS40-F1
#
_entry.id   AF-A0A357IS40-F1
#
_cell.length_a   1.000
_cell.length_b   1.000
_cell.length_c   1.000
_cell.angle_alpha   90.00
_cell.angle_beta   90.00
_cell.angle_gamma   90.00
#
_symmetry.space_group_name_H-M   'P 1'
#
loop_
_entity.id
_entity.type
_entity.pdbx_description
1 polymer ?
#
loop_
_entity_poly.entity_id
_entity_poly.type
_entity_poly.pdbx_seq_one_letter_code
_entity_poly.pdbx_strand_id
1 'polypeptide(L)'
;MFILFLILGLLCLAGAIYLLFARLRPFFQDRKETKVEKKLLLFLFASSLLYGASGLFLQLSINLGFEWSLSPGEVALSLVGACLFFLFFGTFWTSFLLKHYKENLDPKQGKINNVFVYVLPFLALAGFLMLGEGVAWHLQYPLVSGFCIGDGGFRWVTCDSGSSGFHIAWYALAILTGAFLAYKISDSEFYKEFKKHGIIDTLFVVALLGGIVGARVWYVVGNFAGDNAGGMNFAKEISNGNWMSIFQIWNGGLTILGGAVAGIIVGMLYVTKKRKYVDLRFAVDACVPTILLAQAIGRWGNFFNHEVYGAEVSMSSLPFLPTWLRFQMATGFLNGLPSGNTMYVPLFLIEGVANIAGYFIIAKLIPALWTEQRGRAKGDMLGFYL
;
A
#
# COMPACT_ATOMS: atom_id res chain seq x y z
N MET A 1 30.73 -10.83 -4.68
CA MET A 1 30.08 -10.06 -5.77
C MET A 1 28.68 -9.57 -5.38
N PHE A 2 27.83 -10.38 -4.74
CA PHE A 2 26.47 -9.97 -4.33
C PHE A 2 26.43 -8.74 -3.39
N ILE A 3 27.31 -8.65 -2.38
CA ILE A 3 27.38 -7.53 -1.42
C ILE A 3 27.66 -6.21 -2.13
N LEU A 4 28.55 -6.22 -3.13
CA LEU A 4 28.88 -5.03 -3.91
C LEU A 4 27.65 -4.48 -4.62
N PHE A 5 26.89 -5.33 -5.32
CA PHE A 5 25.67 -4.91 -6.00
C PHE A 5 24.56 -4.49 -5.03
N LEU A 6 24.47 -5.13 -3.86
CA LEU A 6 23.55 -4.68 -2.80
C LEU A 6 23.87 -3.24 -2.37
N ILE A 7 25.14 -2.97 -2.05
CA ILE A 7 25.60 -1.65 -1.62
C ILE A 7 25.38 -0.62 -2.73
N LEU A 8 25.76 -0.92 -3.97
CA LEU A 8 25.53 -0.03 -5.12
C LEU A 8 24.03 0.27 -5.31
N GLY A 9 23.19 -0.77 -5.25
CA GLY A 9 21.73 -0.62 -5.36
C GLY A 9 21.15 0.28 -4.28
N LEU A 10 21.57 0.09 -3.03
CA LEU A 10 21.13 0.91 -1.89
C LEU A 10 21.64 2.36 -1.98
N LEU A 11 22.89 2.57 -2.40
CA LEU A 11 23.46 3.91 -2.61
C LEU A 11 22.74 4.65 -3.74
N CYS A 12 22.44 3.98 -4.85
CA CYS A 12 21.63 4.56 -5.93
C CYS A 12 20.23 4.92 -5.44
N LEU A 13 19.59 4.07 -4.64
CA LEU A 13 18.27 4.34 -4.07
C LEU A 13 18.29 5.57 -3.16
N ALA A 14 19.22 5.61 -2.22
CA ALA A 14 19.39 6.73 -1.30
C ALA A 14 19.71 8.03 -2.06
N GLY A 15 20.57 7.96 -3.07
CA GLY A 15 20.89 9.09 -3.95
C GLY A 15 19.69 9.59 -4.74
N ALA A 16 18.86 8.68 -5.28
CA ALA A 16 17.63 9.02 -5.99
C ALA A 16 16.64 9.77 -5.09
N ILE A 17 16.40 9.23 -3.88
CA ILE A 17 15.51 9.83 -2.87
C ILE A 17 16.05 11.19 -2.43
N TYR A 18 17.34 11.27 -2.10
CA TYR A 18 17.96 12.52 -1.67
C TYR A 18 17.85 13.61 -2.72
N LEU A 19 18.20 13.31 -3.98
CA LEU A 19 18.09 14.27 -5.08
C LEU A 19 16.66 14.74 -5.29
N LEU A 20 15.69 13.83 -5.19
CA LEU A 20 14.27 14.18 -5.31
C LEU A 20 13.86 15.21 -4.26
N PHE A 21 14.06 14.91 -2.97
CA PHE A 21 13.59 15.77 -1.89
C PHE A 21 14.41 17.05 -1.73
N ALA A 22 15.75 16.97 -1.86
CA ALA A 22 16.62 18.13 -1.74
C ALA A 22 16.34 19.19 -2.81
N ARG A 23 15.89 18.76 -4.00
CA ARG A 23 15.60 19.67 -5.12
C ARG A 23 14.14 20.10 -5.19
N LEU A 24 13.18 19.25 -4.81
CA LEU A 24 11.77 19.62 -4.79
C LEU A 24 11.40 20.49 -3.59
N ARG A 25 12.06 20.35 -2.43
CA ARG A 25 11.70 21.10 -1.22
C ARG A 25 11.75 22.63 -1.41
N PRO A 26 12.82 23.23 -1.97
CA PRO A 26 12.84 24.68 -2.25
C PRO A 26 11.73 25.09 -3.22
N PHE A 27 11.51 24.28 -4.26
CA PHE A 27 10.47 24.51 -5.25
C PHE A 27 9.05 24.49 -4.65
N PHE A 28 8.78 23.63 -3.66
CA PHE A 28 7.49 23.64 -2.96
C PHE A 28 7.33 24.82 -1.99
N GLN A 29 8.43 25.37 -1.47
CA GLN A 29 8.39 26.51 -0.56
C GLN A 29 8.13 27.82 -1.28
N ASP A 30 8.64 27.98 -2.51
CA ASP A 30 8.38 29.17 -3.32
C ASP A 30 7.00 29.08 -3.99
N ARG A 31 6.01 29.86 -3.50
CA ARG A 31 4.66 29.89 -4.10
C ARG A 31 4.59 30.67 -5.42
N LYS A 32 5.55 31.55 -5.69
CA LYS A 32 5.58 32.38 -6.91
C LYS A 32 6.14 31.61 -8.08
N GLU A 33 7.09 30.71 -7.83
CA GLU A 33 7.67 29.88 -8.87
C GLU A 33 6.63 28.87 -9.38
N THR A 34 6.18 28.99 -10.63
CA THR A 34 5.14 28.10 -11.19
C THR A 34 5.70 27.04 -12.12
N LYS A 35 6.89 27.29 -12.67
CA LYS A 35 7.47 26.50 -13.74
C LYS A 35 8.62 25.66 -13.22
N VAL A 36 8.63 24.37 -13.57
CA VAL A 36 9.80 23.51 -13.33
C VAL A 36 10.87 23.91 -14.34
N GLU A 37 11.92 24.56 -13.86
CA GLU A 37 13.05 24.97 -14.71
C GLU A 37 13.77 23.77 -15.33
N LYS A 38 14.48 24.00 -16.45
CA LYS A 38 15.28 22.96 -17.12
C LYS A 38 16.28 22.28 -16.16
N LYS A 39 16.88 23.07 -15.26
CA LYS A 39 17.82 22.56 -14.26
C LYS A 39 17.15 21.60 -13.28
N LEU A 40 15.97 21.95 -12.78
CA LEU A 40 15.19 21.08 -11.90
C LEU A 40 14.73 19.81 -12.64
N LEU A 41 14.23 19.95 -13.88
CA LEU A 41 13.86 18.80 -14.71
C LEU A 41 15.02 17.82 -14.92
N LEU A 42 16.23 18.32 -15.14
CA LEU A 42 17.43 17.47 -15.29
C LEU A 42 17.71 16.67 -14.02
N PHE A 43 17.56 17.28 -12.83
CA PHE A 43 17.72 16.58 -11.56
C PHE A 43 16.63 15.54 -11.32
N LEU A 44 15.38 15.82 -11.67
CA LEU A 44 14.27 14.86 -11.56
C LEU A 44 14.47 13.67 -12.52
N PHE A 45 14.97 13.93 -13.72
CA PHE A 45 15.34 12.89 -14.68
C PHE A 45 16.51 12.04 -14.15
N ALA A 46 17.56 12.66 -13.63
CA ALA A 46 18.69 11.96 -13.00
C ALA A 46 18.24 11.10 -11.80
N SER A 47 17.34 11.62 -10.97
CA SER A 47 16.74 10.85 -9.87
C SER A 47 15.99 9.61 -10.39
N SER A 48 15.20 9.75 -11.46
CA SER A 48 14.47 8.63 -12.08
C SER A 48 15.41 7.56 -12.65
N LEU A 49 16.52 7.98 -13.29
CA LEU A 49 17.55 7.05 -13.76
C LEU A 49 18.25 6.31 -12.61
N LEU A 50 18.53 7.00 -11.50
CA LEU A 50 19.11 6.37 -10.31
C LEU A 50 18.17 5.35 -9.67
N TYR A 51 16.85 5.60 -9.67
CA TYR A 51 15.88 4.58 -9.29
C TYR A 51 15.98 3.34 -10.19
N GLY A 52 15.98 3.51 -11.52
CA GLY A 52 16.13 2.40 -12.44
C GLY A 52 17.44 1.61 -12.24
N ALA A 53 18.56 2.31 -12.08
CA ALA A 53 19.86 1.70 -11.78
C ALA A 53 19.84 0.94 -10.45
N SER A 54 19.17 1.49 -9.43
CA SER A 54 18.98 0.82 -8.14
C SER A 54 18.24 -0.51 -8.29
N GLY A 55 17.12 -0.52 -9.01
CA GLY A 55 16.35 -1.73 -9.27
C GLY A 55 17.18 -2.81 -9.94
N LEU A 56 17.99 -2.44 -10.95
CA LEU A 56 18.91 -3.35 -11.63
C LEU A 56 19.94 -3.96 -10.67
N PHE A 57 20.63 -3.15 -9.89
CA PHE A 57 21.67 -3.64 -8.98
C PHE A 57 21.09 -4.47 -7.82
N LEU A 58 19.94 -4.09 -7.29
CA LEU A 58 19.26 -4.86 -6.25
C LEU A 58 18.83 -6.24 -6.77
N GLN A 59 18.23 -6.29 -7.97
CA GLN A 59 17.84 -7.57 -8.55
C GLN A 59 19.05 -8.45 -8.91
N LEU A 60 20.13 -7.84 -9.39
CA LEU A 60 21.38 -8.57 -9.64
C LEU A 60 21.97 -9.14 -8.35
N SER A 61 21.88 -8.38 -7.25
CA SER A 61 22.28 -8.86 -5.93
C SER A 61 21.45 -10.06 -5.47
N ILE A 62 20.13 -10.04 -5.69
CA ILE A 62 19.21 -11.15 -5.39
C ILE A 62 19.59 -12.39 -6.21
N ASN A 63 19.70 -12.24 -7.54
CA ASN A 63 20.02 -13.36 -8.43
C ASN A 63 21.34 -14.04 -8.05
N LEU A 64 22.36 -13.25 -7.65
CA LEU A 64 23.66 -13.76 -7.19
C LEU A 64 23.64 -14.29 -5.75
N GLY A 65 22.80 -13.73 -4.88
CA GLY A 65 22.76 -14.07 -3.46
C GLY A 65 22.01 -15.37 -3.17
N PHE A 66 20.98 -15.68 -3.95
CA PHE A 66 20.22 -16.93 -3.84
C PHE A 66 20.79 -18.07 -4.70
N GLU A 67 21.86 -17.82 -5.46
CA GLU A 67 22.52 -18.80 -6.34
C GLU A 67 21.54 -19.53 -7.29
N TRP A 68 20.49 -18.82 -7.74
CA TRP A 68 19.48 -19.38 -8.63
C TRP A 68 20.08 -19.72 -10.00
N SER A 69 19.83 -20.94 -10.47
CA SER A 69 20.18 -21.36 -11.84
C SER A 69 19.16 -20.78 -12.83
N LEU A 70 19.29 -19.50 -13.13
CA LEU A 70 18.43 -18.77 -14.07
C LEU A 70 18.94 -18.91 -15.50
N SER A 71 18.05 -19.15 -16.45
CA SER A 71 18.33 -19.05 -17.88
C SER A 71 18.64 -17.59 -18.29
N PRO A 72 19.34 -17.36 -19.41
CA PRO A 72 19.61 -15.99 -19.88
C PRO A 72 18.34 -15.14 -20.08
N GLY A 73 17.23 -15.78 -20.50
CA GLY A 73 15.94 -15.12 -20.65
C GLY A 73 15.34 -14.68 -19.31
N GLU A 74 15.39 -15.53 -18.29
CA GLU A 74 14.93 -15.22 -16.93
C GLU A 74 15.75 -14.10 -16.27
N VAL A 75 17.09 -14.14 -16.46
CA VAL A 75 17.97 -13.05 -16.00
C VAL A 75 17.61 -11.74 -16.69
N ALA A 76 17.45 -11.74 -18.02
CA ALA A 76 17.08 -10.52 -18.75
C ALA A 76 15.72 -9.98 -18.29
N LEU A 77 14.73 -10.86 -18.15
CA LEU A 77 13.38 -10.49 -17.77
C LEU A 77 13.31 -9.93 -16.34
N SER A 78 13.99 -10.57 -15.39
CA SER A 78 14.07 -10.09 -14.00
C SER A 78 14.78 -8.74 -13.89
N LEU A 79 15.94 -8.56 -14.53
CA LEU A 79 16.71 -7.31 -14.46
C LEU A 79 16.00 -6.14 -15.18
N VAL A 80 15.45 -6.37 -16.38
CA VAL A 80 14.70 -5.34 -17.11
C VAL A 80 13.42 -4.98 -16.35
N GLY A 81 12.70 -5.98 -15.85
CA GLY A 81 11.51 -5.76 -15.02
C GLY A 81 11.80 -4.92 -13.78
N ALA A 82 12.87 -5.24 -13.04
CA ALA A 82 13.27 -4.47 -11.86
C ALA A 82 13.67 -3.03 -12.20
N CYS A 83 14.45 -2.83 -13.27
CA CYS A 83 14.86 -1.51 -13.73
C CYS A 83 13.64 -0.64 -14.08
N LEU A 84 12.71 -1.19 -14.88
CA LEU A 84 11.49 -0.50 -15.28
C LEU A 84 10.58 -0.21 -14.08
N PHE A 85 10.39 -1.17 -13.18
CA PHE A 85 9.59 -1.00 -11.97
C PHE A 85 10.09 0.18 -11.15
N PHE A 86 11.37 0.17 -10.76
CA PHE A 86 11.92 1.24 -9.92
C PHE A 86 11.92 2.58 -10.64
N LEU A 87 12.27 2.62 -11.93
CA LEU A 87 12.25 3.84 -12.72
C LEU A 87 10.85 4.47 -12.72
N PHE A 88 9.83 3.72 -13.16
CA PHE A 88 8.47 4.25 -13.26
C PHE A 88 7.86 4.55 -11.88
N PHE A 89 8.16 3.74 -10.87
CA PHE A 89 7.69 3.97 -9.51
C PHE A 89 8.31 5.24 -8.89
N GLY A 90 9.62 5.46 -9.07
CA GLY A 90 10.31 6.67 -8.63
C GLY A 90 9.82 7.92 -9.36
N THR A 91 9.62 7.83 -10.68
CA THR A 91 9.04 8.94 -11.47
C THR A 91 7.59 9.20 -11.06
N PHE A 92 6.80 8.15 -10.76
CA PHE A 92 5.43 8.31 -10.27
C PHE A 92 5.39 9.15 -8.99
N TRP A 93 6.24 8.86 -8.00
CA TRP A 93 6.29 9.64 -6.77
C TRP A 93 6.67 11.10 -7.01
N THR A 94 7.60 11.35 -7.94
CA THR A 94 7.94 12.71 -8.36
C THR A 94 6.72 13.44 -8.90
N SER A 95 6.00 12.83 -9.83
CA SER A 95 4.80 13.39 -10.42
C SER A 95 3.65 13.55 -9.44
N PHE A 96 3.49 12.58 -8.52
CA PHE A 96 2.51 12.61 -7.45
C PHE A 96 2.75 13.79 -6.51
N LEU A 97 3.99 14.00 -6.08
CA LEU A 97 4.36 15.13 -5.22
C LEU A 97 4.12 16.45 -5.93
N LEU A 98 4.53 16.59 -7.20
CA LEU A 98 4.27 17.80 -7.99
C LEU A 98 2.77 18.12 -8.08
N LYS A 99 1.93 17.10 -8.31
CA LYS A 99 0.48 17.30 -8.44
C LYS A 99 -0.19 17.75 -7.14
N HIS A 100 0.23 17.21 -6.00
CA HIS A 100 -0.46 17.42 -4.72
C HIS A 100 0.17 18.53 -3.86
N TYR A 101 1.45 18.86 -4.05
CA TYR A 101 2.16 19.89 -3.28
C TYR A 101 2.47 21.16 -4.08
N LYS A 102 2.20 21.19 -5.39
CA LYS A 102 2.37 22.40 -6.22
C LYS A 102 1.09 22.75 -6.99
N GLU A 103 0.31 23.67 -6.44
CA GLU A 103 -0.99 24.10 -6.99
C GLU A 103 -0.85 24.86 -8.32
N ASN A 104 0.08 25.80 -8.39
CA ASN A 104 0.23 26.72 -9.52
C ASN A 104 1.26 26.20 -10.53
N LEU A 105 1.30 24.89 -10.79
CA LEU A 105 2.21 24.36 -11.80
C LEU A 105 1.83 24.94 -13.17
N ASP A 106 2.82 25.31 -13.97
CA ASP A 106 2.61 25.79 -15.34
C ASP A 106 1.59 24.90 -16.08
N PRO A 107 0.54 25.46 -16.72
CA PRO A 107 -0.57 24.67 -17.26
C PRO A 107 -0.15 23.58 -18.26
N LYS A 108 0.91 23.80 -19.04
CA LYS A 108 1.42 22.77 -19.97
C LYS A 108 2.11 21.65 -19.20
N GLN A 109 2.98 22.00 -18.25
CA GLN A 109 3.66 21.02 -17.39
C GLN A 109 2.66 20.26 -16.50
N GLY A 110 1.62 20.91 -15.99
CA GLY A 110 0.54 20.30 -15.21
C GLY A 110 -0.26 19.24 -15.99
N LYS A 111 -0.57 19.50 -17.27
CA LYS A 111 -1.23 18.51 -18.13
C LYS A 111 -0.37 17.26 -18.32
N ILE A 112 0.92 17.44 -18.62
CA ILE A 112 1.87 16.32 -18.77
C ILE A 112 2.00 15.56 -17.45
N ASN A 113 2.15 16.27 -16.34
CA ASN A 113 2.28 15.66 -15.03
C ASN A 113 1.04 14.85 -14.63
N ASN A 114 -0.15 15.31 -15.02
CA ASN A 114 -1.38 14.55 -14.80
C ASN A 114 -1.37 13.22 -15.56
N VAL A 115 -0.94 13.21 -16.83
CA VAL A 115 -0.77 11.96 -17.59
C VAL A 115 0.18 11.01 -16.86
N PHE A 116 1.31 11.53 -16.36
CA PHE A 116 2.28 10.72 -15.63
C PHE A 116 1.73 10.11 -14.34
N VAL A 117 0.98 10.88 -13.54
CA VAL A 117 0.35 10.36 -12.31
C VAL A 117 -0.60 9.19 -12.59
N TYR A 118 -1.27 9.18 -13.75
CA TYR A 118 -2.22 8.12 -14.08
C TYR A 118 -1.58 6.96 -14.84
N VAL A 119 -0.57 7.19 -15.69
CA VAL A 119 0.03 6.15 -16.54
C VAL A 119 1.16 5.40 -15.84
N LEU A 120 2.03 6.11 -15.10
CA LEU A 120 3.23 5.52 -14.50
C LEU A 120 2.94 4.37 -13.50
N PRO A 121 1.85 4.38 -12.70
CA PRO A 121 1.50 3.23 -11.86
C PRO A 121 1.30 1.93 -12.66
N PHE A 122 0.68 2.01 -13.83
CA PHE A 122 0.46 0.84 -14.69
C PHE A 122 1.77 0.35 -15.33
N LEU A 123 2.65 1.28 -15.72
CA LEU A 123 3.97 0.92 -16.25
C LEU A 123 4.88 0.33 -15.16
N ALA A 124 4.83 0.87 -13.94
CA ALA A 124 5.50 0.29 -12.79
C ALA A 124 4.95 -1.12 -12.51
N LEU A 125 3.63 -1.30 -12.47
CA LEU A 125 3.01 -2.61 -12.32
C LEU A 125 3.47 -3.60 -13.40
N ALA A 126 3.50 -3.19 -14.67
CA ALA A 126 4.01 -4.03 -15.75
C ALA A 126 5.47 -4.45 -15.52
N GLY A 127 6.33 -3.52 -15.11
CA GLY A 127 7.71 -3.82 -14.73
C GLY A 127 7.81 -4.81 -13.56
N PHE A 128 6.94 -4.66 -12.54
CA PHE A 128 6.87 -5.58 -11.41
C PHE A 128 6.41 -6.99 -11.81
N LEU A 129 5.40 -7.08 -12.68
CA LEU A 129 4.92 -8.37 -13.19
C LEU A 129 5.99 -9.07 -14.03
N MET A 130 6.71 -8.33 -14.89
CA MET A 130 7.85 -8.84 -15.65
C MET A 130 8.96 -9.34 -14.73
N LEU A 131 9.31 -8.55 -13.71
CA LEU A 131 10.29 -8.95 -12.70
C LEU A 131 9.92 -10.29 -12.08
N GLY A 132 8.69 -10.41 -11.57
CA GLY A 132 8.20 -11.64 -10.94
C GLY A 132 8.21 -12.83 -11.89
N GLU A 133 7.87 -12.63 -13.17
CA GLU A 133 7.90 -13.69 -14.17
C GLU A 133 9.31 -14.22 -14.41
N GLY A 134 10.32 -13.34 -14.40
CA GLY A 134 11.72 -13.72 -14.56
C GLY A 134 12.28 -14.57 -13.42
N VAL A 135 11.62 -14.64 -12.27
CA VAL A 135 12.05 -15.42 -11.10
C VAL A 135 10.99 -16.43 -10.64
N ALA A 136 9.93 -16.63 -11.42
CA ALA A 136 8.74 -17.36 -11.01
C ALA A 136 9.03 -18.79 -10.53
N TRP A 137 9.92 -19.50 -11.23
CA TRP A 137 10.30 -20.89 -10.94
C TRP A 137 11.24 -21.05 -9.74
N HIS A 138 11.77 -19.94 -9.23
CA HIS A 138 12.72 -19.93 -8.12
C HIS A 138 12.11 -19.34 -6.84
N LEU A 139 10.93 -18.71 -6.95
CA LEU A 139 10.15 -18.25 -5.82
C LEU A 139 9.45 -19.43 -5.13
N GLN A 140 10.00 -19.84 -3.99
CA GLN A 140 9.41 -20.90 -3.17
C GLN A 140 8.20 -20.40 -2.38
N TYR A 141 7.17 -21.24 -2.32
CA TYR A 141 6.04 -21.06 -1.41
C TYR A 141 6.38 -21.58 0.01
N PRO A 142 5.85 -20.94 1.08
CA PRO A 142 5.15 -19.67 1.08
C PRO A 142 6.13 -18.50 0.93
N LEU A 143 5.68 -17.43 0.26
CA LEU A 143 6.42 -16.17 0.29
C LEU A 143 6.64 -15.70 1.73
N VAL A 144 7.77 -15.02 1.93
CA VAL A 144 8.10 -14.33 3.17
C VAL A 144 6.96 -13.37 3.52
N SER A 145 6.37 -13.52 4.70
CA SER A 145 5.26 -12.71 5.20
C SER A 145 5.73 -11.53 6.07
N GLY A 146 7.02 -11.51 6.46
CA GLY A 146 7.62 -10.43 7.20
C GLY A 146 9.07 -10.69 7.59
N PHE A 147 9.54 -9.96 8.60
CA PHE A 147 10.84 -10.19 9.21
C PHE A 147 10.78 -10.10 10.74
N CYS A 148 11.69 -10.81 11.38
CA CYS A 148 11.87 -10.85 12.82
C CYS A 148 13.25 -10.30 13.21
N ILE A 149 13.29 -9.51 14.27
CA ILE A 149 14.52 -9.10 14.95
C ILE A 149 14.50 -9.71 16.36
N GLY A 150 15.46 -10.60 16.64
CA GLY A 150 15.57 -11.26 17.95
C GLY A 150 17.03 -11.53 18.32
N ASP A 151 17.25 -12.42 19.29
CA ASP A 151 18.59 -12.71 19.84
C ASP A 151 19.57 -13.24 18.78
N GLY A 152 19.06 -13.90 17.74
CA GLY A 152 19.82 -14.37 16.58
C GLY A 152 19.98 -13.35 15.45
N GLY A 153 19.60 -12.08 15.65
CA GLY A 153 19.64 -11.02 14.64
C GLY A 153 18.42 -10.97 13.73
N PHE A 154 18.63 -10.49 12.50
CA PHE A 154 17.60 -10.31 11.48
C PHE A 154 17.30 -11.62 10.75
N ARG A 155 16.02 -12.01 10.69
CA ARG A 155 15.58 -13.23 9.98
C ARG A 155 14.29 -12.95 9.21
N TRP A 156 14.18 -13.52 8.02
CA TRP A 156 12.93 -13.58 7.27
C TRP A 156 11.98 -14.60 7.91
N VAL A 157 10.69 -14.29 7.95
CA VAL A 157 9.66 -15.16 8.53
C VAL A 157 8.53 -15.39 7.53
N THR A 158 7.97 -16.59 7.58
CA THR A 158 6.73 -16.96 6.87
C THR A 158 5.57 -17.02 7.86
N CYS A 159 4.33 -17.09 7.37
CA CYS A 159 3.12 -17.15 8.21
C CYS A 159 3.15 -18.30 9.24
N ASP A 160 3.83 -19.40 8.93
CA ASP A 160 3.90 -20.60 9.77
C ASP A 160 5.14 -20.65 10.67
N SER A 161 6.05 -19.68 10.54
CA SER A 161 7.32 -19.66 11.27
C SER A 161 7.12 -19.17 12.71
N GLY A 162 6.84 -20.09 13.63
CA GLY A 162 6.85 -19.82 15.08
C GLY A 162 8.22 -19.34 15.54
N SER A 163 8.41 -18.03 15.62
CA SER A 163 9.72 -17.42 15.89
C SER A 163 9.63 -16.49 17.09
N SER A 164 10.63 -16.57 17.97
CA SER A 164 10.76 -15.68 19.13
C SER A 164 11.45 -14.38 18.70
N GLY A 165 10.86 -13.23 19.02
CA GLY A 165 11.42 -11.91 18.74
C GLY A 165 10.37 -10.87 18.34
N PHE A 166 10.83 -9.71 17.90
CA PHE A 166 9.99 -8.63 17.41
C PHE A 166 9.66 -8.85 15.93
N HIS A 167 8.39 -9.09 15.64
CA HIS A 167 7.89 -9.39 14.29
C HIS A 167 7.27 -8.18 13.62
N ILE A 168 7.70 -7.93 12.39
CA ILE A 168 7.03 -6.98 11.50
C ILE A 168 6.52 -7.75 10.28
N ALA A 169 5.20 -7.83 10.16
CA ALA A 169 4.55 -8.39 8.98
C ALA A 169 4.49 -7.36 7.84
N TRP A 170 4.66 -7.84 6.60
CA TRP A 170 4.38 -7.03 5.40
C TRP A 170 2.95 -6.53 5.37
N TYR A 171 2.02 -7.30 5.92
CA TYR A 171 0.63 -6.89 6.11
C TYR A 171 0.49 -5.56 6.85
N ALA A 172 1.20 -5.41 7.97
CA ALA A 172 1.15 -4.20 8.78
C ALA A 172 1.73 -3.00 8.00
N LEU A 173 2.84 -3.22 7.28
CA LEU A 173 3.45 -2.20 6.44
C LEU A 173 2.51 -1.78 5.30
N ALA A 174 1.84 -2.72 4.64
CA ALA A 174 0.86 -2.45 3.59
C ALA A 174 -0.31 -1.60 4.11
N ILE A 175 -0.90 -1.97 5.26
CA ILE A 175 -1.98 -1.20 5.88
C ILE A 175 -1.52 0.23 6.23
N LEU A 176 -0.35 0.39 6.85
CA LEU A 176 0.17 1.71 7.21
C LEU A 176 0.48 2.57 5.98
N THR A 177 1.04 1.97 4.93
CA THR A 177 1.26 2.67 3.64
C THR A 177 -0.07 3.08 3.02
N GLY A 178 -1.07 2.20 3.01
CA GLY A 178 -2.41 2.50 2.51
C GLY A 178 -3.07 3.65 3.28
N ALA A 179 -3.04 3.60 4.62
CA ALA A 179 -3.57 4.65 5.48
C ALA A 179 -2.85 5.99 5.25
N PHE A 180 -1.52 5.98 5.10
CA PHE A 180 -0.74 7.18 4.82
C PHE A 180 -1.07 7.76 3.43
N LEU A 181 -1.24 6.91 2.41
CA LEU A 181 -1.64 7.35 1.07
C LEU A 181 -3.04 7.99 1.09
N ALA A 182 -4.00 7.35 1.77
CA ALA A 182 -5.34 7.89 1.95
C ALA A 182 -5.32 9.26 2.63
N TYR A 183 -4.53 9.40 3.70
CA TYR A 183 -4.29 10.68 4.37
C TYR A 183 -3.71 11.73 3.42
N LYS A 184 -2.67 11.39 2.64
CA LYS A 184 -2.03 12.34 1.72
C LYS A 184 -2.95 12.84 0.61
N ILE A 185 -3.79 11.96 0.08
CA ILE A 185 -4.80 12.34 -0.92
C ILE A 185 -5.88 13.19 -0.27
N SER A 186 -6.38 12.81 0.91
CA SER A 186 -7.38 13.57 1.66
C SER A 186 -6.88 14.98 2.00
N ASP A 187 -5.65 15.11 2.51
CA ASP A 187 -5.04 16.40 2.86
C ASP A 187 -4.88 17.29 1.62
N SER A 188 -4.67 16.70 0.44
CA SER A 188 -4.64 17.46 -0.81
C SER A 188 -6.00 18.05 -1.19
N GLU A 189 -7.11 17.35 -0.93
CA GLU A 189 -8.45 17.87 -1.18
C GLU A 189 -8.80 18.98 -0.16
N PHE A 190 -8.41 18.80 1.11
CA PHE A 190 -8.50 19.85 2.12
C PHE A 190 -7.66 21.08 1.77
N TYR A 191 -6.47 20.88 1.21
CA TYR A 191 -5.64 21.98 0.74
C TYR A 191 -6.33 22.77 -0.38
N LYS A 192 -7.06 22.12 -1.31
CA LYS A 192 -7.78 22.85 -2.38
C LYS A 192 -8.84 23.79 -1.81
N GLU A 193 -9.55 23.37 -0.77
CA GLU A 193 -10.61 24.15 -0.11
C GLU A 193 -10.03 25.23 0.81
N PHE A 194 -9.06 24.89 1.66
CA PHE A 194 -8.59 25.76 2.76
C PHE A 194 -7.20 26.37 2.54
N LYS A 195 -6.52 26.05 1.44
CA LYS A 195 -5.16 26.52 1.06
C LYS A 195 -4.09 26.25 2.12
N LYS A 196 -4.30 25.25 2.96
CA LYS A 196 -3.43 24.88 4.08
C LYS A 196 -3.39 23.37 4.28
N HIS A 197 -2.19 22.81 4.21
CA HIS A 197 -1.89 21.44 4.63
C HIS A 197 -1.88 21.34 6.14
N GLY A 198 -2.13 20.17 6.70
CA GLY A 198 -2.01 19.96 8.14
C GLY A 198 -3.34 20.02 8.89
N ILE A 199 -4.46 20.25 8.19
CA ILE A 199 -5.78 20.44 8.82
C ILE A 199 -6.28 19.13 9.43
N ILE A 200 -5.99 18.02 8.76
CA ILE A 200 -6.48 16.69 9.12
C ILE A 200 -5.45 15.82 9.85
N ASP A 201 -4.28 16.35 10.23
CA ASP A 201 -3.21 15.57 10.88
C ASP A 201 -3.69 14.97 12.20
N THR A 202 -4.25 15.83 13.06
CA THR A 202 -4.82 15.40 14.33
C THR A 202 -6.04 14.51 14.11
N LEU A 203 -6.83 14.76 13.06
CA LEU A 203 -7.97 13.91 12.71
C LEU A 203 -7.51 12.49 12.37
N PHE A 204 -6.48 12.36 11.52
CA PHE A 204 -5.91 11.08 11.11
C PHE A 204 -5.38 10.30 12.31
N VAL A 205 -4.59 10.94 13.18
CA VAL A 205 -4.03 10.28 14.38
C VAL A 205 -5.13 9.83 15.33
N VAL A 206 -6.11 10.70 15.62
CA VAL A 206 -7.19 10.41 16.57
C VAL A 206 -8.13 9.33 16.01
N ALA A 207 -8.46 9.35 14.72
CA ALA A 207 -9.25 8.31 14.07
C ALA A 207 -8.52 6.96 14.03
N LEU A 208 -7.21 6.95 13.73
CA LEU A 208 -6.40 5.73 13.72
C LEU A 208 -6.32 5.10 15.11
N LEU A 209 -6.03 5.88 16.15
CA LEU A 209 -6.00 5.40 17.53
C LEU A 209 -7.39 4.92 17.99
N GLY A 210 -8.44 5.68 17.67
CA GLY A 210 -9.83 5.27 17.94
C GLY A 210 -10.19 3.95 17.25
N GLY A 211 -9.71 3.75 16.02
CA GLY A 211 -9.88 2.50 15.29
C GLY A 211 -9.15 1.32 15.93
N ILE A 212 -7.90 1.50 16.39
CA ILE A 212 -7.17 0.42 17.09
C ILE A 212 -7.92 0.01 18.37
N VAL A 213 -8.38 0.99 19.15
CA VAL A 213 -9.17 0.74 20.36
C VAL A 213 -10.49 0.03 20.02
N GLY A 214 -11.23 0.52 19.03
CA GLY A 214 -12.49 -0.08 18.61
C GLY A 214 -12.34 -1.49 18.05
N ALA A 215 -11.29 -1.75 17.27
CA ALA A 215 -10.98 -3.08 16.76
C ALA A 215 -10.72 -4.08 17.89
N ARG A 216 -10.06 -3.64 18.96
CA ARG A 216 -9.83 -4.48 20.14
C ARG A 216 -11.10 -4.69 20.96
N VAL A 217 -11.85 -3.62 21.24
CA VAL A 217 -13.11 -3.71 21.99
C VAL A 217 -14.07 -4.67 21.29
N TRP A 218 -14.21 -4.54 19.97
CA TRP A 218 -15.09 -5.41 19.20
C TRP A 218 -14.64 -6.87 19.21
N TYR A 219 -13.33 -7.14 19.11
CA TYR A 219 -12.79 -8.50 19.26
C TYR A 219 -13.08 -9.09 20.64
N VAL A 220 -12.89 -8.30 21.71
CA VAL A 220 -13.13 -8.73 23.09
C VAL A 220 -14.61 -9.03 23.33
N VAL A 221 -15.50 -8.17 22.84
CA VAL A 221 -16.95 -8.35 22.97
C VAL A 221 -17.41 -9.58 22.18
N GLY A 222 -16.95 -9.73 20.93
CA GLY A 222 -17.31 -10.87 20.09
C GLY A 222 -16.87 -12.21 20.68
N ASN A 223 -15.71 -12.23 21.34
CA ASN A 223 -15.12 -13.45 21.92
C ASN A 223 -15.28 -13.54 23.43
N PHE A 224 -16.19 -12.76 24.02
CA PHE A 224 -16.32 -12.69 25.47
C PHE A 224 -16.64 -14.06 26.08
N ALA A 225 -17.56 -14.81 25.48
CA ALA A 225 -17.92 -16.16 25.88
C ALA A 225 -17.18 -17.27 25.08
N GLY A 226 -16.26 -16.89 24.19
CA GLY A 226 -15.67 -17.76 23.17
C GLY A 226 -16.55 -17.86 21.91
N ASP A 227 -15.92 -17.98 20.75
CA ASP A 227 -16.57 -18.01 19.43
C ASP A 227 -16.56 -19.38 18.75
N ASN A 228 -15.97 -20.40 19.40
CA ASN A 228 -15.67 -21.72 18.81
C ASN A 228 -14.84 -21.67 17.51
N ALA A 229 -14.29 -20.52 17.14
CA ALA A 229 -13.52 -20.29 15.93
C ALA A 229 -12.02 -20.06 16.23
N GLY A 230 -11.57 -20.47 17.42
CA GLY A 230 -10.19 -20.32 17.88
C GLY A 230 -9.89 -18.96 18.52
N GLY A 231 -10.88 -18.10 18.73
CA GLY A 231 -10.75 -16.86 19.47
C GLY A 231 -10.51 -17.08 20.97
N MET A 232 -9.85 -16.11 21.61
CA MET A 232 -9.61 -16.13 23.07
C MET A 232 -10.93 -15.97 23.84
N ASN A 233 -11.24 -16.91 24.75
CA ASN A 233 -12.40 -16.80 25.63
C ASN A 233 -12.09 -15.86 26.81
N PHE A 234 -12.52 -14.61 26.71
CA PHE A 234 -12.19 -13.60 27.72
C PHE A 234 -12.86 -13.85 29.08
N ALA A 235 -14.06 -14.44 29.13
CA ALA A 235 -14.70 -14.78 30.40
C ALA A 235 -13.84 -15.77 31.22
N LYS A 236 -13.26 -16.77 30.53
CA LYS A 236 -12.34 -17.74 31.15
C LYS A 236 -11.01 -17.11 31.57
N GLU A 237 -10.44 -16.24 30.74
CA GLU A 237 -9.20 -15.53 31.09
C GLU A 237 -9.40 -14.65 32.33
N ILE A 238 -10.51 -13.91 32.39
CA ILE A 238 -10.86 -13.07 33.54
C ILE A 238 -11.08 -13.93 34.79
N SER A 239 -11.79 -15.07 34.68
CA SER A 239 -11.99 -15.97 35.83
C SER A 239 -10.69 -16.58 36.35
N ASN A 240 -9.69 -16.74 35.48
CA ASN A 240 -8.36 -17.24 35.84
C ASN A 240 -7.42 -16.13 36.37
N GLY A 241 -7.90 -14.90 36.53
CA GLY A 241 -7.11 -13.75 37.00
C GLY A 241 -6.37 -12.98 35.89
N ASN A 242 -6.48 -13.40 34.62
CA ASN A 242 -5.79 -12.81 33.47
C ASN A 242 -6.60 -11.66 32.82
N TRP A 243 -7.18 -10.76 33.61
CA TRP A 243 -8.02 -9.66 33.10
C TRP A 243 -7.27 -8.72 32.15
N MET A 244 -5.93 -8.61 32.28
CA MET A 244 -5.11 -7.77 31.41
C MET A 244 -5.13 -8.24 29.94
N SER A 245 -5.52 -9.50 29.67
CA SER A 245 -5.68 -10.06 28.33
C SER A 245 -6.52 -9.16 27.41
N ILE A 246 -7.51 -8.44 27.95
CA ILE A 246 -8.36 -7.48 27.21
C ILE A 246 -7.52 -6.42 26.47
N PHE A 247 -6.40 -5.98 27.05
CA PHE A 247 -5.57 -4.90 26.48
C PHE A 247 -4.40 -5.40 25.61
N GLN A 248 -4.17 -6.71 25.58
CA GLN A 248 -3.02 -7.31 24.91
C GLN A 248 -3.19 -7.37 23.39
N ILE A 249 -3.08 -6.22 22.72
CA ILE A 249 -3.17 -6.11 21.25
C ILE A 249 -2.01 -6.79 20.52
N TRP A 250 -0.88 -7.02 21.21
CA TRP A 250 0.28 -7.71 20.66
C TRP A 250 0.10 -9.22 20.54
N ASN A 251 -0.91 -9.79 21.21
CA ASN A 251 -1.31 -11.18 21.07
C ASN A 251 -2.27 -11.41 19.87
N GLY A 252 -2.43 -10.40 19.01
CA GLY A 252 -3.40 -10.40 17.93
C GLY A 252 -4.82 -10.12 18.43
N GLY A 253 -5.82 -10.44 17.60
CA GLY A 253 -7.23 -10.22 17.94
C GLY A 253 -7.68 -8.78 17.79
N LEU A 254 -7.74 -8.33 16.53
CA LEU A 254 -8.27 -7.04 16.12
C LEU A 254 -9.26 -7.26 14.98
N THR A 255 -10.51 -6.85 15.15
CA THR A 255 -11.51 -6.95 14.08
C THR A 255 -11.60 -5.64 13.30
N ILE A 256 -11.46 -5.72 11.97
CA ILE A 256 -11.50 -4.53 11.11
C ILE A 256 -12.82 -3.76 11.21
N LEU A 257 -13.95 -4.46 11.41
CA LEU A 257 -15.27 -3.84 11.54
C LEU A 257 -15.33 -2.88 12.74
N GLY A 258 -14.89 -3.34 13.91
CA GLY A 258 -14.81 -2.50 15.11
C GLY A 258 -13.87 -1.31 14.93
N GLY A 259 -12.77 -1.50 14.21
CA GLY A 259 -11.84 -0.41 13.92
C GLY A 259 -12.41 0.63 12.97
N ALA A 260 -13.10 0.19 11.91
CA ALA A 260 -13.77 1.09 10.98
C ALA A 260 -14.85 1.91 11.69
N VAL A 261 -15.75 1.26 12.45
CA VAL A 261 -16.84 1.92 13.16
C VAL A 261 -16.31 2.94 14.16
N ALA A 262 -15.40 2.54 15.05
CA ALA A 262 -14.86 3.44 16.07
C ALA A 262 -14.03 4.57 15.46
N GLY A 263 -13.20 4.28 14.46
CA GLY A 263 -12.41 5.28 13.75
C GLY A 263 -13.29 6.34 13.08
N ILE A 264 -14.37 5.92 12.42
CA ILE A 264 -15.36 6.82 11.80
C ILE A 264 -16.04 7.68 12.88
N ILE A 265 -16.56 7.08 13.95
CA ILE A 265 -17.24 7.81 15.04
C ILE A 265 -16.30 8.84 15.66
N VAL A 266 -15.09 8.44 16.03
CA VAL A 266 -14.09 9.30 16.65
C VAL A 266 -13.68 10.43 15.69
N GLY A 267 -13.50 10.12 14.41
CA GLY A 267 -13.20 11.12 13.39
C GLY A 267 -14.30 12.16 13.21
N MET A 268 -15.56 11.72 13.08
CA MET A 268 -16.72 12.62 12.98
C MET A 268 -16.85 13.50 14.23
N LEU A 269 -16.73 12.92 15.42
CA LEU A 269 -16.78 13.68 16.68
C LEU A 269 -15.66 14.73 16.75
N TYR A 270 -14.44 14.39 16.31
CA TYR A 270 -13.34 15.34 16.27
C TYR A 270 -13.64 16.50 15.31
N VAL A 271 -14.12 16.23 14.09
CA VAL A 271 -14.48 17.28 13.14
C VAL A 271 -15.57 18.18 13.72
N THR A 272 -16.69 17.61 14.17
CA THR A 272 -17.83 18.38 14.68
C THR A 272 -17.50 19.19 15.94
N LYS A 273 -16.63 18.68 16.84
CA LYS A 273 -16.33 19.35 18.12
C LYS A 273 -15.13 20.27 18.06
N LYS A 274 -14.08 19.91 17.31
CA LYS A 274 -12.78 20.60 17.31
C LYS A 274 -12.47 21.33 16.00
N ARG A 275 -13.18 21.04 14.91
CA ARG A 275 -12.98 21.65 13.58
C ARG A 275 -14.30 22.20 13.02
N LYS A 276 -15.03 23.00 13.82
CA LYS A 276 -16.34 23.56 13.45
C LYS A 276 -16.36 24.38 12.15
N TYR A 277 -15.20 24.85 11.67
CA TYR A 277 -15.06 25.57 10.40
C TYR A 277 -15.01 24.64 9.17
N VAL A 278 -14.88 23.33 9.39
CA VAL A 278 -14.91 22.31 8.34
C VAL A 278 -16.32 21.73 8.26
N ASP A 279 -16.96 21.80 7.10
CA ASP A 279 -18.23 21.09 6.85
C ASP A 279 -17.96 19.58 6.91
N LEU A 280 -18.66 18.87 7.80
CA LEU A 280 -18.52 17.42 7.98
C LEU A 280 -18.76 16.68 6.66
N ARG A 281 -19.71 17.14 5.84
CA ARG A 281 -20.05 16.51 4.55
C ARG A 281 -18.91 16.64 3.55
N PHE A 282 -18.23 17.79 3.55
CA PHE A 282 -17.01 17.97 2.77
C PHE A 282 -15.91 17.03 3.26
N ALA A 283 -15.70 16.94 4.58
CA ALA A 283 -14.69 16.05 5.15
C ALA A 283 -14.92 14.59 4.76
N VAL A 284 -16.18 14.15 4.79
CA VAL A 284 -16.61 12.83 4.34
C VAL A 284 -16.31 12.63 2.84
N ASP A 285 -16.73 13.56 1.98
CA ASP A 285 -16.48 13.48 0.53
C ASP A 285 -14.99 13.45 0.17
N ALA A 286 -14.16 14.16 0.94
CA ALA A 286 -12.72 14.21 0.73
C ALA A 286 -12.01 12.92 1.21
N CYS A 287 -12.45 12.34 2.32
CA CYS A 287 -11.76 11.23 2.96
C CYS A 287 -12.26 9.84 2.52
N VAL A 288 -13.58 9.63 2.43
CA VAL A 288 -14.17 8.29 2.26
C VAL A 288 -13.72 7.60 0.98
N PRO A 289 -13.70 8.25 -0.21
CA PRO A 289 -13.24 7.57 -1.42
C PRO A 289 -11.80 7.06 -1.31
N THR A 290 -10.95 7.75 -0.55
CA THR A 290 -9.53 7.39 -0.40
C THR A 290 -9.33 6.08 0.38
N ILE A 291 -10.35 5.64 1.15
CA ILE A 291 -10.34 4.36 1.88
C ILE A 291 -10.21 3.19 0.91
N LEU A 292 -10.81 3.27 -0.29
CA LEU A 292 -10.71 2.23 -1.31
C LEU A 292 -9.25 2.00 -1.73
N LEU A 293 -8.45 3.07 -1.88
CA LEU A 293 -7.02 2.93 -2.18
C LEU A 293 -6.25 2.28 -1.03
N ALA A 294 -6.59 2.63 0.22
CA ALA A 294 -5.99 1.99 1.38
C ALA A 294 -6.33 0.49 1.45
N GLN A 295 -7.58 0.11 1.16
CA GLN A 295 -8.02 -1.27 1.09
C GLN A 295 -7.32 -2.03 -0.03
N ALA A 296 -7.17 -1.43 -1.22
CA ALA A 296 -6.47 -2.05 -2.33
C ALA A 296 -5.01 -2.40 -1.97
N ILE A 297 -4.31 -1.51 -1.25
CA ILE A 297 -2.96 -1.79 -0.76
C ILE A 297 -3.00 -2.84 0.35
N GLY A 298 -3.96 -2.77 1.27
CA GLY A 298 -4.14 -3.77 2.33
C GLY A 298 -4.37 -5.19 1.81
N ARG A 299 -5.06 -5.34 0.66
CA ARG A 299 -5.28 -6.65 0.01
C ARG A 299 -3.97 -7.33 -0.40
N TRP A 300 -2.97 -6.58 -0.84
CA TRP A 300 -1.64 -7.16 -1.09
C TRP A 300 -0.99 -7.70 0.16
N GLY A 301 -1.31 -7.12 1.32
CA GLY A 301 -0.92 -7.71 2.59
C GLY A 301 -1.54 -9.10 2.78
N ASN A 302 -2.83 -9.30 2.49
CA ASN A 302 -3.48 -10.62 2.64
C ASN A 302 -2.79 -11.68 1.78
N PHE A 303 -2.35 -11.27 0.57
CA PHE A 303 -1.55 -12.13 -0.32
C PHE A 303 -0.25 -12.60 0.33
N PHE A 304 0.53 -11.71 0.94
CA PHE A 304 1.76 -12.10 1.65
C PHE A 304 1.50 -12.93 2.91
N ASN A 305 0.30 -12.81 3.48
CA ASN A 305 -0.03 -13.39 4.77
C ASN A 305 -0.59 -14.80 4.71
N HIS A 306 -0.90 -15.37 3.54
CA HIS A 306 -1.52 -16.71 3.56
C HIS A 306 -3.05 -16.73 3.54
N GLU A 307 -3.75 -15.59 3.38
CA GLU A 307 -5.15 -15.47 3.82
C GLU A 307 -6.14 -14.84 2.82
N VAL A 308 -7.43 -15.12 3.04
CA VAL A 308 -8.59 -14.55 2.31
C VAL A 308 -8.52 -14.80 0.81
N TYR A 309 -8.54 -16.08 0.44
CA TYR A 309 -8.62 -16.53 -0.96
C TYR A 309 -10.03 -16.98 -1.33
N GLY A 310 -10.28 -17.04 -2.64
CA GLY A 310 -11.56 -17.52 -3.16
C GLY A 310 -11.60 -19.04 -3.31
N ALA A 311 -12.59 -19.51 -4.06
CA ALA A 311 -12.76 -20.93 -4.35
C ALA A 311 -11.55 -21.51 -5.10
N GLU A 312 -11.35 -22.82 -4.96
CA GLU A 312 -10.39 -23.57 -5.76
C GLU A 312 -10.85 -23.66 -7.23
N VAL A 313 -9.95 -23.37 -8.15
CA VAL A 313 -10.16 -23.42 -9.61
C VAL A 313 -8.97 -24.05 -10.30
N SER A 314 -9.16 -24.53 -11.54
CA SER A 314 -8.05 -24.96 -12.38
C SER A 314 -7.11 -23.78 -12.67
N MET A 315 -5.79 -23.99 -12.57
CA MET A 315 -4.77 -22.99 -12.87
C MET A 315 -4.83 -22.50 -14.33
N SER A 316 -5.41 -23.30 -15.23
CA SER A 316 -5.69 -22.90 -16.61
C SER A 316 -6.86 -21.93 -16.77
N SER A 317 -7.68 -21.72 -15.74
CA SER A 317 -8.86 -20.84 -15.80
C SER A 317 -8.49 -19.35 -15.82
N LEU A 318 -7.29 -19.00 -15.35
CA LEU A 318 -6.79 -17.63 -15.28
C LEU A 318 -5.44 -17.51 -16.02
N PRO A 319 -5.39 -17.78 -17.34
CA PRO A 319 -4.14 -17.87 -18.09
C PRO A 319 -3.44 -16.51 -18.27
N PHE A 320 -4.16 -15.41 -18.05
CA PHE A 320 -3.60 -14.06 -18.11
C PHE A 320 -2.79 -13.69 -16.86
N LEU A 321 -2.86 -14.48 -15.78
CA LEU A 321 -2.10 -14.21 -14.57
C LEU A 321 -0.64 -14.67 -14.76
N PRO A 322 0.34 -13.86 -14.29
CA PRO A 322 1.74 -14.24 -14.26
C PRO A 322 1.96 -15.58 -13.55
N THR A 323 2.96 -16.32 -14.00
CA THR A 323 3.29 -17.66 -13.49
C THR A 323 3.61 -17.62 -12.01
N TRP A 324 4.41 -16.65 -11.57
CA TRP A 324 4.74 -16.49 -10.14
C TRP A 324 3.49 -16.31 -9.28
N LEU A 325 2.49 -15.56 -9.76
CA LEU A 325 1.27 -15.32 -8.99
C LEU A 325 0.40 -16.58 -8.94
N ARG A 326 0.28 -17.28 -10.07
CA ARG A 326 -0.43 -18.57 -10.11
C ARG A 326 0.21 -19.58 -9.17
N PHE A 327 1.54 -19.61 -9.11
CA PHE A 327 2.27 -20.53 -8.24
C PHE A 327 2.02 -20.23 -6.77
N GLN A 328 2.10 -18.96 -6.37
CA GLN A 328 1.86 -18.58 -4.98
C GLN A 328 0.40 -18.75 -4.53
N MET A 329 -0.52 -18.94 -5.47
CA MET A 329 -1.93 -19.20 -5.23
C MET A 329 -2.29 -20.69 -5.39
N ALA A 330 -1.34 -21.57 -5.67
CA ALA A 330 -1.61 -23.00 -5.84
C ALA A 330 -2.18 -23.62 -4.56
N THR A 331 -3.01 -24.67 -4.69
CA THR A 331 -3.62 -25.31 -3.50
C THR A 331 -2.75 -26.41 -2.89
N GLY A 332 -1.70 -26.85 -3.59
CA GLY A 332 -0.78 -27.89 -3.14
C GLY A 332 0.64 -27.62 -3.60
N PHE A 333 1.60 -27.95 -2.73
CA PHE A 333 3.03 -27.67 -2.93
C PHE A 333 3.90 -28.89 -2.63
N LEU A 334 4.94 -29.08 -3.44
CA LEU A 334 6.02 -30.02 -3.21
C LEU A 334 7.35 -29.30 -3.43
N ASN A 335 8.24 -29.32 -2.43
CA ASN A 335 9.52 -28.60 -2.46
C ASN A 335 9.39 -27.10 -2.80
N GLY A 336 8.32 -26.45 -2.34
CA GLY A 336 8.08 -25.01 -2.55
C GLY A 336 7.51 -24.64 -3.92
N LEU A 337 7.25 -25.61 -4.80
CA LEU A 337 6.60 -25.40 -6.11
C LEU A 337 5.22 -26.07 -6.17
N PRO A 338 4.31 -25.61 -7.04
CA PRO A 338 3.00 -26.24 -7.20
C PRO A 338 3.10 -27.72 -7.54
N SER A 339 2.39 -28.57 -6.80
CA SER A 339 2.36 -30.03 -7.03
C SER A 339 1.16 -30.49 -7.86
N GLY A 340 0.22 -29.59 -8.12
CA GLY A 340 -1.02 -29.86 -8.87
C GLY A 340 -1.34 -28.73 -9.84
N ASN A 341 -2.46 -28.88 -10.55
CA ASN A 341 -2.93 -27.90 -11.54
C ASN A 341 -4.12 -27.07 -11.03
N THR A 342 -4.26 -26.92 -9.72
CA THR A 342 -5.32 -26.13 -9.09
C THR A 342 -4.74 -24.99 -8.26
N MET A 343 -5.49 -23.90 -8.17
CA MET A 343 -5.14 -22.70 -7.44
C MET A 343 -6.38 -22.07 -6.83
N TYR A 344 -6.21 -21.28 -5.77
CA TYR A 344 -7.29 -20.45 -5.27
C TYR A 344 -7.49 -19.21 -6.16
N VAL A 345 -8.74 -18.78 -6.29
CA VAL A 345 -9.04 -17.49 -6.93
C VAL A 345 -8.38 -16.36 -6.14
N PRO A 346 -7.55 -15.50 -6.78
CA PRO A 346 -6.82 -14.43 -6.10
C PRO A 346 -7.75 -13.24 -5.80
N LEU A 347 -8.58 -13.39 -4.76
CA LEU A 347 -9.50 -12.34 -4.30
C LEU A 347 -8.77 -11.03 -3.99
N PHE A 348 -7.55 -11.11 -3.46
CA PHE A 348 -6.74 -9.91 -3.20
C PHE A 348 -6.58 -9.03 -4.45
N LEU A 349 -6.40 -9.64 -5.63
CA LEU A 349 -6.20 -8.93 -6.89
C LEU A 349 -7.53 -8.41 -7.43
N ILE A 350 -8.56 -9.24 -7.40
CA ILE A 350 -9.91 -8.88 -7.87
C ILE A 350 -10.44 -7.70 -7.06
N GLU A 351 -10.41 -7.81 -5.73
CA GLU A 351 -10.85 -6.76 -4.82
C GLU A 351 -9.92 -5.55 -4.86
N GLY A 352 -8.61 -5.74 -5.00
CA GLY A 352 -7.65 -4.65 -5.16
C GLY A 352 -7.95 -3.81 -6.40
N VAL A 353 -8.21 -4.45 -7.55
CA VAL A 353 -8.59 -3.78 -8.80
C VAL A 353 -9.95 -3.10 -8.67
N ALA A 354 -10.95 -3.78 -8.09
CA ALA A 354 -12.28 -3.21 -7.87
C ALA A 354 -12.23 -1.96 -6.99
N ASN A 355 -11.44 -1.97 -5.92
CA ASN A 355 -11.25 -0.83 -5.04
C ASN A 355 -10.55 0.35 -5.75
N ILE A 356 -9.50 0.09 -6.53
CA ILE A 356 -8.84 1.13 -7.33
C ILE A 356 -9.81 1.74 -8.34
N ALA A 357 -10.57 0.91 -9.06
CA ALA A 357 -11.57 1.35 -10.02
C ALA A 357 -12.66 2.18 -9.33
N GLY A 358 -13.19 1.70 -8.19
CA GLY A 358 -14.17 2.39 -7.37
C GLY A 358 -13.69 3.78 -6.93
N TYR A 359 -12.42 3.91 -6.51
CA TYR A 359 -11.84 5.21 -6.19
C TYR A 359 -11.88 6.17 -7.39
N PHE A 360 -11.45 5.73 -8.57
CA PHE A 360 -11.44 6.61 -9.75
C PHE A 360 -12.86 6.97 -10.21
N ILE A 361 -13.80 6.03 -10.09
CA ILE A 361 -15.21 6.28 -10.40
C ILE A 361 -15.78 7.35 -9.44
N ILE A 362 -15.63 7.15 -8.13
CA ILE A 362 -16.22 8.03 -7.12
C ILE A 362 -15.48 9.36 -7.03
N ALA A 363 -14.16 9.36 -6.92
CA ALA A 363 -13.39 10.58 -6.66
C ALA A 363 -13.08 11.41 -7.90
N LYS A 364 -13.27 10.88 -9.12
CA LYS A 364 -12.92 11.58 -10.38
C LYS A 364 -14.04 11.55 -11.42
N LEU A 365 -14.57 10.38 -11.77
CA LEU A 365 -15.57 10.28 -12.83
C LEU A 365 -16.89 10.94 -12.43
N ILE A 366 -17.43 10.60 -11.26
CA ILE A 366 -18.69 11.16 -10.77
C ILE A 366 -18.62 12.69 -10.65
N PRO A 367 -17.62 13.30 -9.98
CA PRO A 367 -17.48 14.75 -9.94
C PRO A 367 -17.34 15.42 -11.32
N ALA A 368 -16.78 14.72 -12.31
CA ALA A 368 -16.64 15.23 -13.67
C ALA A 368 -17.96 15.20 -14.44
N LEU A 369 -18.79 14.17 -14.25
CA LEU A 369 -20.10 14.03 -14.91
C LEU A 369 -21.20 14.82 -14.19
N TRP A 370 -21.16 14.81 -12.85
CA TRP A 370 -22.14 15.42 -11.95
C TRP A 370 -21.47 16.50 -11.08
N THR A 371 -21.47 17.72 -11.58
CA THR A 371 -20.92 18.88 -10.89
C THR A 371 -21.89 19.42 -9.82
N GLU A 372 -21.40 20.24 -8.89
CA GLU A 372 -22.26 20.93 -7.91
C GLU A 372 -23.31 21.81 -8.61
N GLN A 373 -22.97 22.41 -9.75
CA GLN A 373 -23.90 23.17 -10.59
C GLN A 373 -25.02 22.30 -11.20
N ARG A 374 -24.82 20.98 -11.27
CA ARG A 374 -25.81 19.99 -11.71
C ARG A 374 -26.54 19.34 -10.54
N GLY A 375 -26.45 19.90 -9.33
CA GLY A 375 -27.22 19.45 -8.16
C GLY A 375 -26.53 18.41 -7.29
N ARG A 376 -25.22 18.16 -7.46
CA ARG A 376 -24.45 17.31 -6.53
C ARG A 376 -24.33 18.02 -5.18
N ALA A 377 -24.81 17.38 -4.12
CA ALA A 377 -24.71 17.87 -2.76
C ALA A 377 -23.40 17.40 -2.10
N LYS A 378 -22.95 18.16 -1.08
CA LYS A 378 -21.85 17.71 -0.22
C LYS A 378 -22.34 16.49 0.58
N GLY A 379 -21.55 15.42 0.59
CA GLY A 379 -21.85 14.15 1.26
C GLY A 379 -22.26 13.03 0.30
N ASP A 380 -22.53 13.34 -0.98
CA ASP A 380 -22.98 12.36 -1.96
C ASP A 380 -21.92 11.27 -2.25
N MET A 381 -20.62 11.56 -2.07
CA MET A 381 -19.57 10.57 -2.31
C MET A 381 -19.65 9.40 -1.34
N LEU A 382 -20.14 9.63 -0.12
CA LEU A 382 -20.41 8.54 0.82
C LEU A 382 -21.52 7.63 0.31
N GLY A 383 -22.57 8.20 -0.28
CA GLY A 383 -23.67 7.42 -0.84
C GLY A 383 -23.25 6.56 -2.02
N PHE A 384 -22.27 6.99 -2.81
CA PHE A 384 -21.68 6.16 -3.87
C PHE A 384 -20.66 5.13 -3.37
N TYR A 385 -20.08 5.36 -2.20
CA TYR A 385 -19.13 4.45 -1.58
C TYR A 385 -19.84 3.26 -0.91
N LEU A 386 -21.00 3.51 -0.28
CA LEU A 386 -21.89 2.49 0.28
C LEU A 386 -22.60 1.73 -0.84
#